data_AF-A0A0Q4FFJ9-F1
#
_entry.id   AF-A0A0Q4FFJ9-F1
#
_cell.length_a   1.000
_cell.length_b   1.000
_cell.length_c   1.000
_cell.angle_alpha   90.00
_cell.angle_beta   90.00
_cell.angle_gamma   90.00
#
_symmetry.space_group_name_H-M   'P 1'
#
loop_
_entity.id
_entity.type
_entity.pdbx_description
1 polymer ?
#
loop_
_entity_poly.entity_id
_entity_poly.type
_entity_poly.pdbx_seq_one_letter_code
_entity_poly.pdbx_strand_id
1 'polypeptide(L)'
;MTRVPGRAWAAPVVCVALVLSVIVGALPLVSFLRDGVHLYCEYSDVGESAPGTFMCADGIGYIVPVATAILVWTLVSALAIVAMSAWIPSTLRPRLVGLLALAPMAYISVIAVQSIDRLRVTGQPRDFWSGPMLVVTILMGAFAAVVLVLFAVRGPRPRLVLYIAGGVLMVAALVVQPGMLAATFLALGLFGASFVLDRAAYRPE
;
A
#
# COMPACT_ATOMS: atom_id res chain seq x y z
N MET A 1 21.80 22.97 -13.21
CA MET A 1 20.77 22.04 -12.68
C MET A 1 19.86 22.83 -11.75
N THR A 2 18.55 22.89 -12.02
CA THR A 2 17.59 23.58 -11.14
C THR A 2 17.36 22.77 -9.87
N ARG A 3 17.64 23.35 -8.70
CA ARG A 3 17.35 22.69 -7.41
C ARG A 3 15.84 22.62 -7.20
N VAL A 4 15.34 21.43 -6.88
CA VAL A 4 13.94 21.23 -6.47
C VAL A 4 13.89 21.24 -4.94
N PRO A 5 13.21 22.21 -4.29
CA PRO A 5 13.07 22.25 -2.83
C PRO A 5 12.49 20.94 -2.28
N GLY A 6 13.05 20.45 -1.18
CA GLY A 6 12.60 19.22 -0.50
C GLY A 6 12.95 17.89 -1.19
N ARG A 7 13.31 17.87 -2.48
CA ARG A 7 13.62 16.63 -3.21
C ARG A 7 14.79 15.85 -2.63
N ALA A 8 15.82 16.54 -2.13
CA ALA A 8 16.99 15.92 -1.52
C ALA A 8 16.65 15.05 -0.29
N TRP A 9 15.50 15.32 0.36
CA TRP A 9 14.99 14.56 1.49
C TRP A 9 13.88 13.58 1.07
N ALA A 10 12.98 14.01 0.19
CA ALA A 10 11.85 13.19 -0.26
C ALA A 10 12.28 11.96 -1.08
N ALA A 11 13.27 12.09 -1.96
CA ALA A 11 13.71 10.97 -2.80
C ALA A 11 14.35 9.82 -1.98
N PRO A 12 15.29 10.09 -1.05
CA PRO A 12 15.79 9.06 -0.14
C PRO A 12 14.70 8.38 0.68
N VAL A 13 13.69 9.12 1.16
CA VAL A 13 12.56 8.54 1.90
C VAL A 13 11.83 7.48 1.06
N VAL A 14 11.57 7.77 -0.22
CA VAL A 14 10.93 6.79 -1.14
C VAL A 14 11.85 5.58 -1.36
N CYS A 15 13.14 5.79 -1.61
CA CYS A 15 14.09 4.69 -1.83
C CYS A 15 14.22 3.78 -0.59
N VAL A 16 14.36 4.37 0.60
CA VAL A 16 14.43 3.62 1.86
C VAL A 16 13.13 2.85 2.10
N ALA A 17 11.98 3.48 1.87
CA ALA A 17 10.69 2.82 2.02
C ALA A 17 10.50 1.66 1.03
N LEU A 18 10.96 1.79 -0.21
CA LEU A 18 10.99 0.69 -1.18
C LEU A 18 11.85 -0.47 -0.67
N VAL A 19 13.08 -0.18 -0.23
CA VAL A 19 14.00 -1.21 0.28
C VAL A 19 13.40 -1.91 1.50
N LEU A 20 12.84 -1.16 2.45
CA LEU A 20 12.18 -1.74 3.64
C LEU A 20 10.94 -2.56 3.28
N SER A 21 10.13 -2.09 2.33
CA SER A 21 8.97 -2.81 1.81
C SER A 21 9.37 -4.16 1.22
N VAL A 22 10.51 -4.25 0.52
CA VAL A 22 10.99 -5.51 -0.06
C VAL A 22 11.61 -6.40 1.00
N ILE A 23 12.60 -5.90 1.75
CA ILE A 23 13.39 -6.72 2.68
C ILE A 23 12.54 -7.22 3.86
N VAL A 24 11.77 -6.32 4.47
CA VAL A 24 10.98 -6.64 5.68
C VAL A 24 9.60 -7.16 5.29
N GLY A 25 9.05 -6.68 4.18
CA GLY A 25 7.67 -6.96 3.78
C GLY A 25 7.47 -8.21 2.94
N ALA A 26 8.50 -8.80 2.32
CA ALA A 26 8.32 -9.96 1.45
C ALA A 26 7.74 -11.20 2.18
N LEU A 27 8.25 -11.54 3.37
CA LEU A 27 7.75 -12.69 4.14
C LEU A 27 6.33 -12.46 4.68
N PRO A 28 6.00 -11.30 5.31
CA PRO A 28 4.62 -10.97 5.67
C PRO A 28 3.66 -10.98 4.48
N LEU A 29 4.12 -10.54 3.30
CA LEU A 29 3.33 -10.57 2.08
C LEU A 29 3.01 -12.02 1.68
N VAL A 30 3.98 -12.93 1.72
CA VAL A 30 3.71 -14.35 1.42
C VAL A 30 2.70 -14.94 2.39
N SER A 31 2.85 -14.70 3.70
CA SER A 31 1.87 -15.17 4.69
C SER A 31 0.50 -14.53 4.48
N PHE A 32 0.43 -13.25 4.13
CA PHE A 32 -0.83 -12.62 3.76
C PHE A 32 -1.49 -13.28 2.55
N LEU A 33 -0.72 -13.51 1.48
CA LEU A 33 -1.21 -14.12 0.25
C LEU A 33 -1.68 -15.56 0.48
N ARG A 34 -0.94 -16.33 1.28
CA ARG A 34 -1.21 -17.74 1.54
C ARG A 34 -2.28 -17.95 2.59
N ASP A 35 -2.12 -17.31 3.74
CA ASP A 35 -2.91 -17.59 4.96
C ASP A 35 -4.03 -16.57 5.16
N GLY A 36 -3.88 -15.35 4.62
CA GLY A 36 -4.85 -14.27 4.78
C GLY A 36 -5.90 -14.22 3.68
N VAL A 37 -5.47 -14.29 2.41
CA VAL A 37 -6.36 -14.22 1.24
C VAL A 37 -6.43 -15.52 0.44
N HIS A 38 -5.68 -16.56 0.86
CA HIS A 38 -5.69 -17.88 0.23
C HIS A 38 -5.53 -17.84 -1.31
N LEU A 39 -4.67 -16.93 -1.78
CA LEU A 39 -4.31 -16.85 -3.19
C LEU A 39 -3.60 -18.15 -3.59
N TYR A 40 -4.06 -18.76 -4.69
CA TYR A 40 -3.59 -20.06 -5.18
C TYR A 40 -3.77 -21.21 -4.17
N CYS A 41 -4.86 -21.16 -3.41
CA CYS A 41 -5.31 -22.29 -2.61
C CYS A 41 -6.58 -22.91 -3.19
N GLU A 42 -6.69 -24.21 -3.02
CA GLU A 42 -7.92 -24.97 -3.25
C GLU A 42 -8.57 -25.27 -1.89
N TYR A 43 -9.88 -25.34 -1.87
CA TYR A 43 -10.62 -25.69 -0.67
C TYR A 43 -11.07 -27.13 -0.75
N SER A 44 -10.74 -27.90 0.28
CA SER A 44 -11.09 -29.31 0.38
C SER A 44 -12.51 -29.45 0.95
N ASP A 45 -13.45 -29.80 0.08
CA ASP A 45 -14.84 -30.08 0.44
C ASP A 45 -15.03 -31.56 0.85
N VAL A 46 -16.18 -31.87 1.43
CA VAL A 46 -16.55 -33.18 2.00
C VAL A 46 -16.22 -34.35 1.06
N GLY A 47 -15.39 -35.29 1.52
CA GLY A 47 -15.00 -36.52 0.79
C GLY A 47 -13.49 -36.68 0.61
N GLU A 48 -12.72 -35.63 0.83
CA GLU A 48 -11.25 -35.66 0.84
C GLU A 48 -10.68 -35.90 2.25
N SER A 49 -9.38 -36.17 2.35
CA SER A 49 -8.71 -36.59 3.60
C SER A 49 -8.71 -35.53 4.72
N ALA A 50 -9.04 -34.27 4.43
CA ALA A 50 -9.10 -33.17 5.41
C ALA A 50 -10.17 -32.11 5.05
N PRO A 51 -11.47 -32.44 5.19
CA PRO A 51 -12.56 -31.54 4.81
C PRO A 51 -12.55 -30.25 5.65
N GLY A 52 -12.79 -29.12 5.01
CA GLY A 52 -12.83 -27.80 5.65
C GLY A 52 -11.47 -27.09 5.75
N THR A 53 -10.47 -27.53 4.98
CA THR A 53 -9.12 -26.95 5.00
C THR A 53 -8.71 -26.38 3.64
N PHE A 54 -7.77 -25.42 3.65
CA PHE A 54 -7.15 -24.88 2.45
C PHE A 54 -5.85 -25.63 2.10
N MET A 55 -5.80 -26.17 0.90
CA MET A 55 -4.58 -26.75 0.31
C MET A 55 -3.96 -25.70 -0.60
N CYS A 56 -2.94 -25.02 -0.09
CA CYS A 56 -2.25 -23.95 -0.80
C CYS A 56 -1.05 -24.46 -1.58
N ALA A 57 -0.68 -23.74 -2.65
CA ALA A 57 0.60 -23.94 -3.31
C ALA A 57 1.77 -23.89 -2.31
N ASP A 58 2.86 -24.56 -2.64
CA ASP A 58 4.10 -24.47 -1.90
C ASP A 58 4.76 -23.08 -2.05
N GLY A 59 5.85 -22.83 -1.33
CA GLY A 59 6.50 -21.52 -1.32
C GLY A 59 6.93 -21.03 -2.72
N ILE A 60 7.17 -21.94 -3.66
CA ILE A 60 7.52 -21.63 -5.06
C ILE A 60 6.33 -21.00 -5.79
N GLY A 61 5.10 -21.46 -5.52
CA GLY A 61 3.87 -20.90 -6.08
C GLY A 61 3.66 -19.41 -5.78
N TYR A 62 4.29 -18.89 -4.72
CA TYR A 62 4.21 -17.48 -4.33
C TYR A 62 5.33 -16.59 -4.90
N ILE A 63 6.31 -17.13 -5.64
CA ILE A 63 7.39 -16.33 -6.24
C ILE A 63 6.81 -15.31 -7.24
N VAL A 64 5.88 -15.73 -8.09
CA VAL A 64 5.28 -14.86 -9.12
C VAL A 64 4.51 -13.68 -8.50
N PRO A 65 3.57 -13.86 -7.56
CA PRO A 65 2.85 -12.73 -6.96
C PRO A 65 3.78 -11.81 -6.15
N VAL A 66 4.82 -12.34 -5.51
CA VAL A 66 5.81 -11.50 -4.81
C VAL A 66 6.66 -10.69 -5.81
N ALA A 67 7.16 -11.33 -6.87
CA ALA A 67 7.96 -10.65 -7.89
C ALA A 67 7.15 -9.55 -8.60
N THR A 68 5.88 -9.81 -8.90
CA THR A 68 4.98 -8.82 -9.50
C THR A 68 4.68 -7.66 -8.54
N ALA A 69 4.48 -7.92 -7.24
CA ALA A 69 4.36 -6.85 -6.24
C ALA A 69 5.62 -5.97 -6.17
N ILE A 70 6.81 -6.58 -6.17
CA ILE A 70 8.10 -5.85 -6.19
C ILE A 70 8.24 -4.98 -7.44
N LEU A 71 7.85 -5.51 -8.62
CA LEU A 71 7.86 -4.75 -9.86
C LEU A 71 6.93 -3.53 -9.78
N VAL A 72 5.71 -3.72 -9.26
CA VAL A 72 4.74 -2.64 -9.06
C VAL A 72 5.29 -1.59 -8.08
N TRP A 73 5.85 -1.99 -6.94
CA TRP A 73 6.47 -1.07 -5.97
C TRP A 73 7.63 -0.28 -6.57
N THR A 74 8.46 -0.94 -7.37
CA THR A 74 9.58 -0.30 -8.08
C THR A 74 9.06 0.72 -9.09
N LEU A 75 8.03 0.36 -9.88
CA LEU A 75 7.42 1.26 -10.86
C LEU A 75 6.78 2.48 -10.19
N VAL A 76 6.01 2.29 -9.12
CA VAL A 76 5.38 3.37 -8.34
C VAL A 76 6.44 4.30 -7.76
N SER A 77 7.54 3.74 -7.23
CA SER A 77 8.67 4.51 -6.71
C SER A 77 9.35 5.32 -7.80
N ALA A 78 9.60 4.72 -8.97
CA ALA A 78 10.17 5.42 -10.12
C ALA A 78 9.26 6.56 -10.59
N LEU A 79 7.95 6.33 -10.68
CA LEU A 79 6.97 7.37 -11.00
C LEU A 79 6.97 8.50 -9.96
N ALA A 80 7.15 8.18 -8.67
CA ALA A 80 7.26 9.20 -7.63
C ALA A 80 8.54 10.05 -7.82
N ILE A 81 9.67 9.44 -8.17
CA ILE A 81 10.92 10.17 -8.46
C ILE A 81 10.75 11.06 -9.70
N VAL A 82 10.07 10.59 -10.75
CA VAL A 82 9.74 11.39 -11.93
C VAL A 82 8.80 12.55 -11.57
N ALA A 83 7.80 12.30 -10.72
CA ALA A 83 6.87 13.32 -10.24
C ALA A 83 7.56 14.42 -9.42
N MET A 84 8.74 14.15 -8.84
CA MET A 84 9.59 15.12 -8.15
C MET A 84 10.52 15.92 -9.08
N SER A 85 10.50 15.67 -10.39
CA SER A 85 11.39 16.34 -11.33
C SER A 85 11.11 17.85 -11.44
N ALA A 86 12.11 18.59 -11.93
CA ALA A 86 12.02 20.04 -12.10
C ALA A 86 10.95 20.46 -13.12
N TRP A 87 10.54 19.55 -14.00
CA TRP A 87 9.61 19.76 -15.11
C TRP A 87 8.15 19.77 -14.63
N ILE A 88 7.89 19.15 -13.47
CA ILE A 88 6.58 19.15 -12.83
C ILE A 88 6.42 20.46 -12.03
N PRO A 89 5.29 21.17 -12.13
CA PRO A 89 5.00 22.35 -11.31
C PRO A 89 5.13 22.06 -9.81
N SER A 90 5.74 22.97 -9.05
CA SER A 90 6.01 22.79 -7.61
C SER A 90 4.75 22.46 -6.79
N THR A 91 3.60 23.01 -7.18
CA THR A 91 2.30 22.77 -6.54
C THR A 91 1.71 21.38 -6.82
N LEU A 92 2.12 20.72 -7.91
CA LEU A 92 1.66 19.39 -8.30
C LEU A 92 2.54 18.26 -7.75
N ARG A 93 3.83 18.50 -7.50
CA ARG A 93 4.77 17.49 -6.97
C ARG A 93 4.25 16.77 -5.72
N PRO A 94 3.90 17.46 -4.60
CA PRO A 94 3.44 16.78 -3.40
C PRO A 94 2.11 16.04 -3.63
N ARG A 95 1.26 16.56 -4.50
CA ARG A 95 -0.05 15.96 -4.85
C ARG A 95 0.13 14.65 -5.60
N LEU A 96 0.93 14.63 -6.65
CA LEU A 96 1.20 13.42 -7.44
C LEU A 96 1.84 12.34 -6.58
N VAL A 97 2.84 12.69 -5.77
CA VAL A 97 3.49 11.74 -4.86
C VAL A 97 2.50 11.23 -3.79
N GLY A 98 1.61 12.09 -3.29
CA GLY A 98 0.57 11.71 -2.34
C GLY A 98 -0.46 10.74 -2.94
N LEU A 99 -0.86 10.91 -4.21
CA LEU A 99 -1.72 9.95 -4.91
C LEU A 99 -1.04 8.62 -5.13
N LEU A 100 0.24 8.62 -5.48
CA LEU A 100 1.01 7.39 -5.67
C LEU A 100 1.11 6.56 -4.39
N ALA A 101 0.98 7.18 -3.21
CA ALA A 101 0.90 6.45 -1.93
C ALA A 101 -0.30 5.50 -1.83
N LEU A 102 -1.35 5.70 -2.65
CA LEU A 102 -2.51 4.80 -2.70
C LEU A 102 -2.24 3.54 -3.54
N ALA A 103 -1.26 3.57 -4.45
CA ALA A 103 -1.05 2.51 -5.43
C ALA A 103 -0.65 1.15 -4.81
N PRO A 104 0.28 1.08 -3.83
CA PRO A 104 0.61 -0.20 -3.17
C PRO A 104 -0.61 -0.86 -2.54
N MET A 105 -1.47 -0.05 -1.95
CA MET A 105 -2.66 -0.47 -1.23
C MET A 105 -3.77 -0.91 -2.17
N ALA A 106 -3.98 -0.16 -3.24
CA ALA A 106 -4.92 -0.52 -4.30
C ALA A 106 -4.53 -1.85 -4.95
N TYR A 107 -3.24 -2.06 -5.21
CA TYR A 107 -2.76 -3.31 -5.82
C TYR A 107 -3.04 -4.54 -4.94
N ILE A 108 -2.73 -4.47 -3.63
CA ILE A 108 -3.03 -5.55 -2.70
C ILE A 108 -4.55 -5.77 -2.58
N SER A 109 -5.35 -4.70 -2.59
CA SER A 109 -6.81 -4.80 -2.57
C SER A 109 -7.34 -5.53 -3.81
N VAL A 110 -6.78 -5.27 -4.99
CA VAL A 110 -7.13 -6.00 -6.22
C VAL A 110 -6.80 -7.48 -6.11
N ILE A 111 -5.61 -7.82 -5.59
CA ILE A 111 -5.24 -9.23 -5.36
C ILE A 111 -6.21 -9.92 -4.39
N ALA A 112 -6.58 -9.24 -3.30
CA ALA A 112 -7.53 -9.78 -2.32
C ALA A 112 -8.90 -10.04 -2.96
N VAL A 113 -9.43 -9.09 -3.74
CA VAL A 113 -10.70 -9.25 -4.47
C VAL A 113 -10.64 -10.41 -5.47
N GLN A 114 -9.56 -10.52 -6.26
CA GLN A 114 -9.38 -11.62 -7.20
C GLN A 114 -9.33 -12.99 -6.52
N SER A 115 -8.76 -13.06 -5.31
CA SER A 115 -8.71 -14.30 -4.52
C SER A 115 -10.11 -14.68 -4.04
N ILE A 116 -10.87 -13.70 -3.53
CA ILE A 116 -12.27 -13.91 -3.10
C ILE A 116 -13.15 -14.39 -4.26
N ASP A 117 -13.03 -13.79 -5.44
CA ASP A 117 -13.89 -14.17 -6.58
C ASP A 117 -13.62 -15.60 -7.07
N ARG A 118 -12.37 -16.08 -6.99
CA ARG A 118 -12.05 -17.49 -7.30
C ARG A 118 -12.68 -18.45 -6.29
N LEU A 119 -12.69 -18.09 -5.02
CA LEU A 119 -13.13 -18.95 -3.92
C LEU A 119 -14.64 -18.85 -3.66
N ARG A 120 -15.34 -17.84 -4.20
CA ARG A 120 -16.80 -17.81 -4.23
C ARG A 120 -17.38 -18.97 -5.04
N VAL A 121 -16.65 -19.48 -6.02
CA VAL A 121 -17.06 -20.63 -6.84
C VAL A 121 -17.08 -21.93 -6.02
N THR A 122 -16.34 -22.00 -4.91
CA THR A 122 -16.20 -23.19 -4.07
C THR A 122 -17.14 -23.21 -2.84
N GLY A 123 -18.20 -22.39 -2.81
CA GLY A 123 -19.27 -22.51 -1.79
C GLY A 123 -18.88 -22.09 -0.36
N GLN A 124 -17.77 -21.37 -0.20
CA GLN A 124 -17.18 -20.98 1.08
C GLN A 124 -18.05 -20.07 1.97
N PRO A 125 -17.94 -20.19 3.31
CA PRO A 125 -18.50 -19.21 4.25
C PRO A 125 -17.91 -17.81 4.02
N ARG A 126 -18.78 -16.80 3.93
CA ARG A 126 -18.36 -15.40 3.68
C ARG A 126 -17.48 -14.82 4.79
N ASP A 127 -17.63 -15.31 6.01
CA ASP A 127 -16.99 -14.78 7.22
C ASP A 127 -15.47 -14.97 7.24
N PHE A 128 -14.94 -15.95 6.49
CA PHE A 128 -13.49 -16.19 6.38
C PHE A 128 -12.73 -14.96 5.87
N TRP A 129 -13.34 -14.18 4.97
CA TRP A 129 -12.71 -13.05 4.31
C TRP A 129 -13.18 -11.71 4.89
N SER A 130 -14.47 -11.61 5.19
CA SER A 130 -15.08 -10.34 5.57
C SER A 130 -14.65 -9.86 6.94
N GLY A 131 -14.40 -10.75 7.92
CA GLY A 131 -13.95 -10.33 9.24
C GLY A 131 -12.59 -9.61 9.21
N PRO A 132 -11.51 -10.27 8.74
CA PRO A 132 -10.17 -9.71 8.75
C PRO A 132 -9.98 -8.54 7.76
N MET A 133 -10.64 -8.58 6.60
CA MET A 133 -10.44 -7.57 5.54
C MET A 133 -11.31 -6.32 5.72
N LEU A 134 -12.45 -6.39 6.40
CA LEU A 134 -13.37 -5.25 6.53
C LEU A 134 -12.73 -4.08 7.27
N VAL A 135 -12.13 -4.34 8.43
CA VAL A 135 -11.51 -3.29 9.26
C VAL A 135 -10.38 -2.61 8.48
N VAL A 136 -9.54 -3.39 7.80
CA VAL A 136 -8.45 -2.86 6.97
C VAL A 136 -9.01 -2.02 5.82
N THR A 137 -10.03 -2.52 5.14
CA THR A 137 -10.66 -1.81 4.01
C THR A 137 -11.24 -0.46 4.45
N ILE A 138 -11.88 -0.40 5.63
CA ILE A 138 -12.37 0.85 6.21
C ILE A 138 -11.20 1.82 6.46
N LEU A 139 -10.13 1.36 7.10
CA LEU A 139 -8.95 2.19 7.38
C LEU A 139 -8.27 2.70 6.10
N MET A 140 -8.19 1.85 5.08
CA MET A 140 -7.66 2.22 3.77
C MET A 140 -8.55 3.20 3.03
N GLY A 141 -9.87 3.02 3.10
CA GLY A 141 -10.85 3.96 2.55
C GLY A 141 -10.75 5.32 3.22
N ALA A 142 -10.62 5.35 4.55
CA ALA A 142 -10.39 6.58 5.29
C ALA A 142 -9.06 7.25 4.92
N PHE A 143 -7.99 6.48 4.75
CA PHE A 143 -6.69 7.00 4.30
C PHE A 143 -6.78 7.59 2.89
N ALA A 144 -7.45 6.90 1.96
CA ALA A 144 -7.70 7.40 0.61
C ALA A 144 -8.51 8.70 0.64
N ALA A 145 -9.54 8.79 1.48
CA ALA A 145 -10.30 10.01 1.68
C ALA A 145 -9.40 11.16 2.20
N VAL A 146 -8.52 10.90 3.17
CA VAL A 146 -7.54 11.90 3.65
C VAL A 146 -6.64 12.39 2.52
N VAL A 147 -6.11 11.47 1.70
CA VAL A 147 -5.26 11.81 0.54
C VAL A 147 -6.04 12.66 -0.45
N LEU A 148 -7.30 12.35 -0.75
CA LEU A 148 -8.14 13.14 -1.65
C LEU A 148 -8.49 14.52 -1.07
N VAL A 149 -8.79 14.61 0.23
CA VAL A 149 -9.09 15.88 0.91
C VAL A 149 -7.88 16.81 0.90
N LEU A 150 -6.65 16.28 0.95
CA LEU A 150 -5.42 17.07 0.78
C LEU A 150 -5.34 17.81 -0.57
N PHE A 151 -6.13 17.44 -1.59
CA PHE A 151 -6.19 18.19 -2.85
C PHE A 151 -7.01 19.47 -2.75
N ALA A 152 -8.06 19.44 -1.94
CA ALA A 152 -9.00 20.55 -1.77
C ALA A 152 -8.54 21.53 -0.68
N VAL A 153 -7.92 21.03 0.38
CA VAL A 153 -7.59 21.84 1.56
C VAL A 153 -6.40 22.75 1.32
N ARG A 154 -6.61 24.05 1.59
CA ARG A 154 -5.59 25.10 1.55
C ARG A 154 -5.11 25.44 2.96
N GLY A 155 -3.85 25.87 3.06
CA GLY A 155 -3.25 26.35 4.31
C GLY A 155 -2.43 25.30 5.06
N PRO A 156 -1.35 25.70 5.76
CA PRO A 156 -0.37 24.77 6.30
C PRO A 156 -0.87 23.97 7.51
N ARG A 157 -1.70 24.58 8.37
CA ARG A 157 -2.23 23.94 9.59
C ARG A 157 -3.19 22.78 9.31
N PRO A 158 -4.28 22.95 8.53
CA PRO A 158 -5.20 21.84 8.28
C PRO A 158 -4.55 20.71 7.48
N ARG A 159 -3.61 21.04 6.58
CA ARG A 159 -2.81 20.03 5.86
C ARG A 159 -1.95 19.19 6.79
N LEU A 160 -1.28 19.82 7.77
CA LEU A 160 -0.51 19.09 8.78
C LEU A 160 -1.39 18.10 9.57
N VAL A 161 -2.59 18.52 9.97
CA VAL A 161 -3.55 17.63 10.65
C VAL A 161 -3.91 16.43 9.78
N LEU A 162 -4.16 16.65 8.48
CA LEU A 162 -4.45 15.58 7.54
C LEU A 162 -3.26 14.62 7.34
N TYR A 163 -2.03 15.13 7.28
CA TYR A 163 -0.84 14.27 7.23
C TYR A 163 -0.67 13.43 8.51
N ILE A 164 -0.94 14.00 9.67
CA ILE A 164 -0.93 13.25 10.94
C ILE A 164 -2.01 12.17 10.92
N ALA A 165 -3.24 12.54 10.57
CA ALA A 165 -4.37 11.61 10.49
C ALA A 165 -4.10 10.46 9.51
N GLY A 166 -3.57 10.77 8.31
CA GLY A 166 -3.20 9.76 7.32
C GLY A 166 -2.10 8.82 7.82
N GLY A 167 -1.09 9.35 8.51
CA GLY A 167 -0.05 8.55 9.15
C GLY A 167 -0.60 7.61 10.22
N VAL A 168 -1.48 8.12 11.09
CA VAL A 168 -2.15 7.31 12.14
C VAL A 168 -3.00 6.20 11.52
N LEU A 169 -3.77 6.50 10.48
CA LEU A 169 -4.58 5.50 9.77
C LEU A 169 -3.73 4.38 9.16
N MET A 170 -2.56 4.71 8.60
CA MET A 170 -1.65 3.71 8.05
C MET A 170 -1.01 2.84 9.14
N VAL A 171 -0.61 3.42 10.27
CA VAL A 171 -0.11 2.66 11.42
C VAL A 171 -1.21 1.76 11.99
N ALA A 172 -2.44 2.26 12.12
CA ALA A 172 -3.57 1.45 12.57
C ALA A 172 -3.86 0.28 11.62
N ALA A 173 -3.82 0.52 10.30
CA ALA A 173 -4.01 -0.53 9.29
C ALA A 173 -2.93 -1.62 9.41
N LEU A 174 -1.68 -1.23 9.66
CA LEU A 174 -0.57 -2.16 9.87
C LEU A 174 -0.76 -3.06 11.10
N VAL A 175 -1.27 -2.50 12.20
CA VAL A 175 -1.54 -3.25 13.44
C VAL A 175 -2.67 -4.25 13.23
N VAL A 176 -3.71 -3.85 12.51
CA VAL A 176 -4.87 -4.73 12.22
C VAL A 176 -4.50 -5.85 11.24
N GLN A 177 -3.66 -5.57 10.25
CA GLN A 177 -3.25 -6.56 9.26
C GLN A 177 -1.75 -6.49 8.96
N PRO A 178 -0.92 -7.14 9.79
CA PRO A 178 0.54 -7.16 9.64
C PRO A 178 1.00 -7.75 8.30
N GLY A 179 0.18 -8.59 7.66
CA GLY A 179 0.45 -9.14 6.34
C GLY A 179 0.61 -8.09 5.24
N MET A 180 0.06 -6.89 5.43
CA MET A 180 0.16 -5.76 4.48
C MET A 180 1.36 -4.84 4.74
N LEU A 181 2.32 -5.28 5.55
CA LEU A 181 3.49 -4.49 5.96
C LEU A 181 4.30 -3.95 4.78
N ALA A 182 4.51 -4.77 3.74
CA ALA A 182 5.20 -4.35 2.54
C ALA A 182 4.54 -3.12 1.89
N ALA A 183 3.26 -3.25 1.54
CA ALA A 183 2.51 -2.16 0.91
C ALA A 183 2.41 -0.93 1.83
N THR A 184 2.29 -1.14 3.14
CA THR A 184 2.21 -0.07 4.14
C THR A 184 3.49 0.74 4.23
N PHE A 185 4.67 0.10 4.24
CA PHE A 185 5.93 0.82 4.27
C PHE A 185 6.13 1.70 3.04
N LEU A 186 5.85 1.19 1.85
CA LEU A 186 5.98 2.03 0.66
C LEU A 186 4.95 3.16 0.64
N ALA A 187 3.69 2.88 1.00
CA ALA A 187 2.65 3.90 1.08
C ALA A 187 3.02 5.00 2.09
N LEU A 188 3.51 4.64 3.28
CA LEU A 188 4.01 5.59 4.29
C LEU A 188 5.20 6.40 3.78
N GLY A 189 6.14 5.78 3.09
CA GLY A 189 7.28 6.48 2.48
C GLY A 189 6.86 7.51 1.44
N LEU A 190 5.95 7.14 0.54
CA LEU A 190 5.40 8.03 -0.47
C LEU A 190 4.59 9.17 0.17
N PHE A 191 3.77 8.85 1.18
CA PHE A 191 2.99 9.84 1.90
C PHE A 191 3.88 10.81 2.70
N GLY A 192 4.93 10.30 3.34
CA GLY A 192 5.94 11.11 4.03
C GLY A 192 6.74 11.98 3.06
N ALA A 193 7.12 11.46 1.90
CA ALA A 193 7.77 12.23 0.84
C ALA A 193 6.86 13.35 0.31
N SER A 194 5.56 13.09 0.15
CA SER A 194 4.55 14.10 -0.17
C SER A 194 4.52 15.21 0.89
N PHE A 195 4.52 14.86 2.18
CA PHE A 195 4.58 15.83 3.27
C PHE A 195 5.83 16.70 3.24
N VAL A 196 7.01 16.10 3.02
CA VAL A 196 8.28 16.84 2.91
C VAL A 196 8.25 17.86 1.78
N LEU A 197 7.74 17.46 0.60
CA LEU A 197 7.59 18.33 -0.55
C LEU A 197 6.56 19.45 -0.29
N ASP A 198 5.45 19.13 0.37
CA ASP A 198 4.42 20.11 0.72
C ASP A 198 4.97 21.17 1.69
N ARG A 199 5.70 20.74 2.73
CA ARG A 199 6.35 21.63 3.70
C ARG A 199 7.36 22.56 3.05
N ALA A 200 8.15 22.05 2.10
CA ALA A 200 9.13 22.86 1.36
C ALA A 200 8.46 23.94 0.50
N ALA A 201 7.21 23.76 0.08
CA ALA A 201 6.47 24.77 -0.67
C ALA A 201 5.97 25.94 0.21
N TYR A 202 5.73 25.71 1.51
CA TYR A 202 5.27 26.74 2.46
C TYR A 202 6.39 27.42 3.25
N ARG A 203 7.64 26.97 3.12
CA ARG A 203 8.83 27.60 3.71
C ARG A 203 9.88 27.81 2.60
N PRO A 204 9.67 28.77 1.69
CA PRO A 204 10.74 29.17 0.79
C PRO A 204 11.85 29.80 1.64
N GLU A 205 12.98 29.11 1.73
CA GLU A 205 14.24 29.70 2.22
C GLU A 205 14.69 30.82 1.28
#